data_AF-A0A2U1RPB8-F1
#
_entry.id   AF-A0A2U1RPB8-F1
#
_cell.length_a   1.000
_cell.length_b   1.000
_cell.length_c   1.000
_cell.angle_alpha   90.00
_cell.angle_beta   90.00
_cell.angle_gamma   90.00
#
_symmetry.space_group_name_H-M   'P 1'
#
loop_
_entity.id
_entity.type
_entity.pdbx_description
1 polymer ?
#
loop_
_entity_poly.entity_id
_entity_poly.type
_entity_poly.pdbx_seq_one_letter_code
_entity_poly.pdbx_strand_id
1 'polypeptide(L)' 'MNNPVRKIMFTTLMISILLVAQAVHAAPVPDFTMPLLDGKSVALKDFRGKPVLINFFHSK' A
#
# COMPACT_ATOMS: atom_id res chain seq x y z
N MET A 1 -15.28 -36.20 -20.03
CA MET A 1 -16.49 -35.77 -19.30
C MET A 1 -16.44 -34.25 -19.10
N ASN A 2 -17.02 -33.49 -20.03
CA ASN A 2 -17.00 -32.02 -20.03
C ASN A 2 -18.17 -31.51 -19.17
N ASN A 3 -17.95 -31.30 -17.87
CA ASN A 3 -18.99 -30.75 -17.00
C ASN A 3 -19.00 -29.20 -17.08
N PRO A 4 -20.04 -28.58 -17.68
CA PRO A 4 -20.11 -27.13 -17.85
C PRO A 4 -20.17 -26.38 -16.52
N VAL A 5 -20.78 -26.99 -15.49
CA VAL A 5 -20.91 -26.38 -14.14
C VAL A 5 -19.54 -26.16 -13.50
N ARG A 6 -18.64 -27.15 -13.64
CA ARG A 6 -17.28 -27.06 -13.10
C ARG A 6 -16.50 -25.94 -13.77
N LYS A 7 -16.62 -25.77 -15.09
CA LYS A 7 -15.94 -24.69 -15.82
C LYS A 7 -16.42 -23.32 -15.38
N ILE A 8 -17.74 -23.14 -15.25
CA ILE A 8 -18.35 -21.88 -14.79
C ILE A 8 -17.86 -21.53 -13.38
N MET A 9 -17.89 -22.50 -12.46
CA MET A 9 -17.43 -22.30 -11.09
C MET A 9 -15.94 -21.88 -11.03
N PHE A 10 -15.07 -22.53 -11.81
CA PHE A 10 -13.66 -22.14 -11.89
C PHE A 10 -13.46 -20.75 -12.50
N THR A 11 -14.20 -20.39 -13.56
CA THR A 11 -14.08 -19.06 -14.16
C THR A 11 -14.56 -17.96 -13.22
N THR A 12 -15.66 -18.18 -12.49
CA THR A 12 -16.16 -17.20 -11.51
C THR A 12 -15.18 -17.01 -10.35
N LEU A 13 -14.57 -18.10 -9.88
CA LEU A 13 -13.54 -18.06 -8.84
C LEU A 13 -12.27 -17.33 -9.31
N MET A 14 -11.82 -17.54 -10.54
CA MET A 14 -10.64 -16.86 -11.08
C MET A 14 -10.90 -15.36 -11.29
N ILE A 15 -12.10 -14.98 -11.75
CA ILE A 15 -12.47 -13.57 -11.91
C ILE A 15 -12.53 -12.86 -10.55
N SER A 16 -13.09 -13.49 -9.51
CA SER A 16 -13.16 -12.88 -8.18
C SER A 16 -11.77 -12.71 -7.54
N ILE A 17 -10.88 -13.70 -7.69
CA ILE A 17 -9.49 -13.60 -7.22
C ILE A 17 -8.76 -12.46 -7.94
N LEU A 18 -8.92 -12.36 -9.26
CA LEU A 18 -8.31 -11.30 -10.04
C LEU A 18 -8.83 -9.92 -9.59
N LEU A 19 -10.13 -9.77 -9.31
CA LEU A 19 -10.73 -8.50 -8.87
C LEU A 19 -10.19 -8.02 -7.51
N VAL A 20 -9.98 -8.94 -6.55
CA VAL A 20 -9.43 -8.62 -5.22
C VAL A 20 -7.95 -8.22 -5.31
N ALA A 21 -7.17 -8.86 -6.17
CA ALA A 21 -5.74 -8.56 -6.32
C ALA A 21 -5.46 -7.11 -6.77
N GLN A 22 -6.36 -6.52 -7.57
CA GLN A 22 -6.18 -5.16 -8.11
C GLN A 22 -6.60 -4.07 -7.11
N ALA A 23 -7.43 -4.43 -6.13
CA ALA A 23 -7.91 -3.53 -5.07
C ALA A 23 -6.85 -3.23 -4.01
N VAL A 24 -5.73 -3.97 -4.01
CA VAL A 24 -4.57 -3.68 -3.15
C VAL A 24 -3.65 -2.66 -3.83
N HIS A 25 -4.21 -1.52 -4.26
CA HIS A 25 -3.40 -0.33 -4.45
C HIS A 25 -3.20 0.28 -3.07
N ALA A 26 -1.98 0.19 -2.54
CA ALA A 26 -1.62 0.91 -1.33
C ALA A 26 -1.88 2.40 -1.58
N ALA A 27 -2.72 3.02 -0.74
CA ALA A 27 -2.93 4.46 -0.78
C ALA A 27 -1.58 5.18 -0.65
N PRO A 28 -1.38 6.33 -1.32
CA PRO A 28 -0.17 7.11 -1.14
C PRO A 28 0.02 7.44 0.34
N VAL A 29 1.26 7.34 0.82
CA VAL A 29 1.60 7.73 2.19
C VAL A 29 1.13 9.16 2.44
N PRO A 30 0.42 9.43 3.56
CA PRO A 30 0.06 10.79 3.95
C PRO A 30 1.30 11.67 4.08
N ASP A 31 1.23 12.88 3.53
CA ASP A 31 2.28 13.87 3.75
C ASP A 31 2.18 14.42 5.17
N PHE A 32 3.31 14.59 5.84
CA PHE A 32 3.37 15.13 7.19
C PHE A 32 4.63 15.97 7.38
N THR A 33 4.55 16.91 8.30
CA THR A 33 5.65 17.79 8.69
C THR A 33 5.96 17.58 10.17
N MET A 34 7.23 17.40 10.51
CA MET A 34 7.68 17.24 11.89
C MET A 34 8.72 18.30 12.26
N PRO A 35 8.70 18.80 13.51
CA PRO A 35 9.81 19.58 14.04
C PRO A 35 11.02 18.68 14.29
N LEU A 36 12.20 19.19 13.98
CA LEU A 36 13.50 18.63 14.33
C LEU A 36 13.95 19.15 15.69
N LEU A 37 14.99 18.53 16.24
CA LEU A 37 15.57 18.90 17.54
C LEU A 37 16.18 20.31 17.54
N ASP A 38 16.55 20.83 16.36
CA ASP A 38 17.08 22.19 16.19
C ASP A 38 15.98 23.24 15.94
N GLY A 39 14.70 22.86 16.05
CA GLY A 39 13.55 23.74 15.85
C GLY A 39 13.18 23.99 14.39
N LYS A 40 13.93 23.43 13.42
CA LYS A 40 13.52 23.44 12.01
C LYS A 40 12.38 22.46 11.77
N SER A 41 11.71 22.60 10.65
CA SER A 41 10.68 21.65 10.20
C SER A 41 11.17 20.86 9.01
N VAL A 42 10.78 19.59 8.93
CA VAL A 42 10.99 18.74 7.76
C VAL A 42 9.66 18.12 7.33
N ALA A 43 9.36 18.17 6.02
CA ALA A 43 8.19 17.52 5.44
C ALA A 43 8.60 16.23 4.72
N LEU A 44 7.74 15.21 4.73
CA LEU A 44 8.02 13.96 4.02
C LEU A 44 8.23 14.22 2.52
N LYS A 45 7.49 15.16 1.93
CA LYS A 45 7.64 15.56 0.53
C LYS A 45 9.05 16.02 0.14
N ASP A 46 9.85 16.48 1.10
CA ASP A 46 11.22 16.97 0.86
C ASP A 46 12.16 15.83 0.41
N PHE A 47 11.79 14.58 0.66
CA PHE A 47 12.56 13.38 0.31
C PHE A 47 12.07 12.66 -0.96
N ARG A 48 11.16 13.26 -1.75
CA ARG A 48 10.66 12.66 -2.99
C ARG A 48 11.79 12.28 -3.95
N GLY A 49 11.57 11.20 -4.70
CA GLY A 49 12.55 10.67 -5.66
C GLY A 49 13.64 9.79 -5.04
N LYS A 50 13.55 9.49 -3.74
CA LYS A 50 14.47 8.59 -3.03
C LYS A 50 13.68 7.56 -2.21
N PRO A 51 14.17 6.32 -2.06
CA PRO A 51 13.66 5.41 -1.04
C PRO A 51 13.91 6.00 0.35
N VAL A 52 12.90 6.01 1.21
CA VAL A 52 12.97 6.57 2.57
C VAL A 52 12.46 5.52 3.56
N LEU A 53 13.24 5.26 4.61
CA LEU A 53 12.81 4.46 5.75
C LEU A 53 12.36 5.40 6.87
N ILE A 54 11.13 5.21 7.34
CA ILE A 54 10.56 5.96 8.47
C ILE A 54 10.54 5.04 9.69
N ASN A 55 11.07 5.51 10.82
CA ASN A 55 11.08 4.78 12.08
C ASN A 55 10.53 5.66 13.21
N PHE A 56 9.57 5.14 13.96
CA PHE A 56 8.98 5.82 15.11
C PHE A 56 9.52 5.18 16.40
N PHE A 57 10.09 5.99 17.28
CA PHE A 57 10.65 5.53 18.54
C PHE A 57 10.42 6.58 19.65
N HIS A 58 10.60 6.15 20.90
CA HIS A 58 10.49 6.95 22.10
C HIS A 58 11.58 6.53 23.09
N SER A 59 12.07 7.46 23.90
CA SER A 59 12.95 7.19 25.05
C SER A 59 12.23 7.62 26.32
N LYS A 60 12.34 6.79 27.38
CA LYS A 60 11.89 7.13 28.73
C LYS A 60 12.50 8.43 29.24
#